data_AF-A0A7C5JQL5-F1
#
_entry.id   AF-A0A7C5JQL5-F1
#
_cell.length_a   1.000
_cell.length_b   1.000
_cell.length_c   1.000
_cell.angle_alpha   90.00
_cell.angle_beta   90.00
_cell.angle_gamma   90.00
#
_symmetry.space_group_name_H-M   'P 1'
#
loop_
_entity.id
_entity.type
_entity.pdbx_description
1 polymer ?
#
loop_
_entity_poly.entity_id
_entity_poly.type
_entity_poly.pdbx_seq_one_letter_code
_entity_poly.pdbx_strand_id
1 'polypeptide(L)'
;MISAENNNMLLGGMVTPRLLRGSHGDIAEKSWLPCKRPQCNHATHFHKSRDGMVLAGVLVAIAMSAMIAAGLMYQAHSEFAAATAAIQSEQSYSAAMSGVHKALALLNVSRDDMASWYDNPEMFENQLVYDDGVNQWYFSVYSPAGDDSDSVRFGLTDESGKFNLNVAPKAVLAELNGMSGELVDCLIDYRDADDEAEPLGAEGDQYDFPIRNMPIIWTLEELLLIKGFDATIVYGEDANLNGLLDPNEDDSDETFPPDNNDGMLNRGLRNLLSAVNYDFDVDNSGKPRANINGNPQALAAASLGEQTTEFITVYRQKSGKSFAHPSDLLNMSYTYEEEVRGRRGRRTRRKKTIKSGVTAENLGSVLDRLTARTTNPDQRIR
;
A
#
# COMPACT_ATOMS: atom_id res chain seq x y z
N MET A 1 2.26 5.38 1.06
CA MET A 1 1.22 5.57 0.02
C MET A 1 1.27 6.98 -0.53
N ILE A 2 0.79 7.17 -1.77
CA ILE A 2 0.65 8.50 -2.37
C ILE A 2 -0.78 8.64 -2.88
N SER A 3 -1.50 9.64 -2.39
CA SER A 3 -2.86 9.96 -2.82
C SER A 3 -2.88 11.31 -3.53
N ALA A 4 -3.75 11.42 -4.54
CA ALA A 4 -4.06 12.67 -5.23
C ALA A 4 -5.58 12.87 -5.20
N GLU A 5 -6.04 13.95 -4.57
CA GLU A 5 -7.46 14.27 -4.44
C GLU A 5 -7.83 15.49 -5.29
N ASN A 6 -9.02 15.46 -5.90
CA ASN A 6 -9.64 16.61 -6.56
C ASN A 6 -10.87 17.04 -5.75
N ASN A 7 -10.83 18.24 -5.19
CA ASN A 7 -11.87 18.74 -4.30
C ASN A 7 -12.96 19.50 -5.08
N ASN A 8 -13.86 18.78 -5.77
CA ASN A 8 -15.04 19.40 -6.37
C ASN A 8 -16.27 18.46 -6.41
N MET A 9 -16.97 18.33 -5.28
CA MET A 9 -18.35 17.80 -5.23
C MET A 9 -19.35 18.97 -5.17
N LEU A 10 -20.04 19.24 -6.28
CA LEU A 10 -21.21 20.12 -6.30
C LEU A 10 -22.50 19.31 -6.44
N LEU A 11 -23.29 19.35 -5.35
CA LEU A 11 -24.66 18.88 -5.20
C LEU A 11 -25.60 19.52 -6.25
N GLY A 12 -26.05 18.74 -7.22
CA GLY A 12 -27.07 19.14 -8.21
C GLY A 12 -28.47 18.69 -7.80
N GLY A 13 -29.19 19.52 -7.04
CA GLY A 13 -30.61 19.30 -6.69
C GLY A 13 -31.55 19.46 -7.89
N MET A 14 -32.37 18.46 -8.16
CA MET A 14 -33.44 18.49 -9.16
C MET A 14 -34.58 19.42 -8.72
N VAL A 15 -34.95 20.38 -9.58
CA VAL A 15 -36.18 21.18 -9.46
C VAL A 15 -37.12 20.82 -10.62
N THR A 16 -38.32 20.35 -10.29
CA THR A 16 -39.42 20.08 -11.23
C THR A 16 -40.36 21.29 -11.34
N PRO A 17 -40.96 21.61 -12.52
CA PRO A 17 -41.95 22.68 -12.62
C PRO A 17 -43.39 22.17 -12.53
N ARG A 18 -44.20 22.94 -11.81
CA ARG A 18 -45.62 22.76 -11.50
C ARG A 18 -46.49 23.43 -12.58
N LEU A 19 -47.37 22.68 -13.23
CA LEU A 19 -48.35 23.14 -14.22
C LEU A 19 -49.50 23.94 -13.54
N LEU A 20 -49.76 25.16 -14.03
CA LEU A 20 -50.91 25.99 -13.67
C LEU A 20 -52.07 25.76 -14.65
N ARG A 21 -53.27 25.56 -14.10
CA ARG A 21 -54.53 25.22 -14.79
C ARG A 21 -55.31 26.51 -15.08
N GLY A 22 -55.58 26.79 -16.35
CA GLY A 22 -56.44 27.91 -16.80
C GLY A 22 -57.92 27.54 -16.80
N SER A 23 -58.75 28.40 -16.22
CA SER A 23 -60.21 28.29 -16.08
C SER A 23 -60.96 28.60 -17.38
N HIS A 24 -61.96 27.77 -17.72
CA HIS A 24 -62.97 28.04 -18.74
C HIS A 24 -63.98 29.09 -18.25
N GLY A 25 -64.33 30.02 -19.13
CA GLY A 25 -65.46 30.94 -18.98
C GLY A 25 -66.57 30.57 -19.96
N ASP A 26 -67.73 30.26 -19.42
CA ASP A 26 -68.99 30.05 -20.13
C ASP A 26 -69.56 31.37 -20.66
N ILE A 27 -70.06 31.39 -21.90
CA ILE A 27 -70.99 32.42 -22.36
C ILE A 27 -72.15 31.77 -23.13
N ALA A 28 -73.34 32.19 -22.72
CA ALA A 28 -74.65 31.61 -22.94
C ALA A 28 -75.21 31.69 -24.37
N GLU A 29 -76.09 30.72 -24.63
CA GLU A 29 -77.03 30.58 -25.73
C GLU A 29 -77.96 31.80 -25.91
N LYS A 30 -78.28 32.11 -27.18
CA LYS A 30 -79.55 32.74 -27.57
C LYS A 30 -80.09 32.11 -28.85
N SER A 31 -81.22 31.43 -28.68
CA SER A 31 -82.08 30.82 -29.69
C SER A 31 -83.01 31.83 -30.38
N TRP A 32 -83.22 31.73 -31.69
CA TRP A 32 -84.49 32.02 -32.39
C TRP A 32 -84.59 31.21 -33.70
N LEU A 33 -85.77 30.61 -33.95
CA LEU A 33 -86.15 29.75 -35.08
C LEU A 33 -86.67 30.58 -36.31
N PRO A 34 -87.30 30.00 -37.37
CA PRO A 34 -86.68 29.66 -38.65
C PRO A 34 -87.33 30.38 -39.86
N CYS A 35 -86.64 30.44 -41.02
CA CYS A 35 -87.28 30.83 -42.29
C CYS A 35 -86.94 29.85 -43.42
N LYS A 36 -87.98 29.42 -44.15
CA LYS A 36 -87.96 28.37 -45.20
C LYS A 36 -87.36 28.86 -46.53
N ARG A 37 -86.43 28.06 -47.06
CA ARG A 37 -86.07 27.63 -48.46
C ARG A 37 -86.34 28.58 -49.66
N PRO A 38 -85.43 28.56 -50.66
CA PRO A 38 -85.61 27.61 -51.77
C PRO A 38 -84.37 26.79 -52.11
N GLN A 39 -84.59 25.61 -52.70
CA GLN A 39 -83.58 24.74 -53.29
C GLN A 39 -83.02 25.37 -54.57
N CYS A 40 -81.70 25.52 -54.63
CA CYS A 40 -80.97 25.68 -55.88
C CYS A 40 -79.86 24.61 -55.93
N ASN A 41 -80.08 23.59 -56.75
CA ASN A 41 -79.07 22.63 -57.18
C ASN A 41 -78.01 23.37 -57.99
N HIS A 42 -76.81 23.59 -57.47
CA HIS A 42 -75.63 23.90 -58.27
C HIS A 42 -74.48 23.00 -57.83
N ALA A 43 -73.96 22.27 -58.82
CA ALA A 43 -72.85 21.34 -58.84
C ALA A 43 -71.90 21.36 -57.63
N THR A 44 -71.80 20.20 -56.97
CA THR A 44 -70.66 19.84 -56.14
C THR A 44 -69.39 19.83 -57.00
N HIS A 45 -68.70 20.96 -57.10
CA HIS A 45 -67.28 20.93 -57.41
C HIS A 45 -66.59 20.38 -56.16
N PHE A 46 -66.33 19.07 -56.17
CA PHE A 46 -65.28 18.48 -55.35
C PHE A 46 -63.99 19.25 -55.66
N HIS A 47 -63.66 20.23 -54.84
CA HIS A 47 -62.27 20.65 -54.73
C HIS A 47 -61.52 19.39 -54.34
N LYS A 48 -60.68 18.92 -55.25
CA LYS A 48 -59.74 17.83 -54.99
C LYS A 48 -58.82 18.37 -53.90
N SER A 49 -59.15 18.08 -52.65
CA SER A 49 -58.31 18.34 -51.48
C SER A 49 -56.99 17.62 -51.74
N ARG A 50 -55.98 18.36 -52.22
CA ARG A 50 -54.60 17.89 -52.32
C ARG A 50 -53.96 18.11 -50.96
N ASP A 51 -54.57 17.58 -49.90
CA ASP A 51 -54.26 17.98 -48.53
C ASP A 51 -53.91 16.75 -47.68
N GLY A 52 -52.72 16.79 -47.05
CA GLY A 52 -52.38 15.96 -45.88
C GLY A 52 -51.04 15.21 -45.93
N MET A 53 -50.54 14.77 -47.09
CA MET A 53 -49.37 13.85 -47.10
C MET A 53 -48.00 14.53 -46.96
N VAL A 54 -47.85 15.79 -47.40
CA VAL A 54 -46.56 16.51 -47.32
C VAL A 54 -46.17 16.78 -45.87
N LEU A 55 -47.12 17.17 -45.01
CA LEU A 55 -46.88 17.40 -43.60
C LEU A 55 -46.46 16.11 -42.88
N ALA A 56 -47.11 14.98 -43.17
CA ALA A 56 -46.75 13.70 -42.59
C ALA A 56 -45.32 13.26 -42.99
N GLY A 57 -44.94 13.44 -44.25
CA GLY A 57 -43.57 13.16 -44.72
C GLY A 57 -42.52 14.04 -44.06
N VAL A 58 -42.80 15.34 -43.87
CA VAL A 58 -41.92 16.28 -43.18
C VAL A 58 -41.78 15.93 -41.69
N LEU A 59 -42.87 15.57 -41.01
CA LEU A 59 -42.82 15.15 -39.60
C LEU A 59 -41.99 13.88 -39.40
N VAL A 60 -42.11 12.89 -40.30
CA VAL A 60 -41.27 11.68 -40.25
C VAL A 60 -39.81 12.02 -40.51
N ALA A 61 -39.52 12.87 -41.50
CA ALA A 61 -38.14 13.30 -41.77
C ALA A 61 -37.53 14.06 -40.58
N ILE A 62 -38.30 14.93 -39.92
CA ILE A 62 -37.86 15.64 -38.70
C ILE A 62 -37.65 14.66 -37.55
N ALA A 63 -38.57 13.72 -37.33
CA ALA A 63 -38.44 12.72 -36.26
C ALA A 63 -37.20 11.82 -36.46
N MET A 64 -36.95 11.37 -37.69
CA MET A 64 -35.75 10.60 -38.03
C MET A 64 -34.48 11.44 -37.84
N SER A 65 -34.49 12.70 -38.29
CA SER A 65 -33.36 13.61 -38.12
C SER A 65 -33.07 13.91 -36.65
N ALA A 66 -34.12 14.08 -35.83
CA ALA A 66 -34.01 14.29 -34.39
C ALA A 66 -33.45 13.05 -33.67
N MET A 67 -33.86 11.84 -34.06
CA MET A 67 -33.29 10.60 -33.51
C MET A 67 -31.80 10.45 -33.85
N ILE A 68 -31.40 10.76 -35.09
CA ILE A 68 -29.98 10.74 -35.49
C ILE A 68 -29.20 11.79 -34.70
N ALA A 69 -29.70 13.02 -34.62
CA ALA A 69 -29.06 14.10 -33.87
C ALA A 69 -28.92 13.76 -32.38
N ALA A 70 -29.94 13.18 -31.75
CA ALA A 70 -29.90 12.73 -30.37
C ALA A 70 -28.86 11.62 -30.16
N GLY A 71 -28.77 10.65 -31.09
CA GLY A 71 -27.76 9.61 -31.06
C GLY A 71 -26.33 10.15 -31.15
N LEU A 72 -26.09 11.10 -32.06
CA LEU A 72 -24.78 11.76 -32.19
C LEU A 72 -24.42 12.63 -30.98
N MET A 73 -25.39 13.36 -30.40
CA MET A 73 -25.16 14.13 -29.18
C MET A 73 -24.83 13.23 -27.99
N TYR A 74 -25.52 12.09 -27.85
CA TYR A 74 -25.23 11.11 -26.81
C TYR A 74 -23.80 10.55 -26.95
N GLN A 75 -23.41 10.17 -28.17
CA GLN A 75 -22.03 9.73 -28.44
C GLN A 75 -21.01 10.82 -28.10
N ALA A 76 -21.22 12.05 -28.58
CA ALA A 76 -20.32 13.17 -28.31
C ALA A 76 -20.17 13.48 -26.81
N HIS A 77 -21.27 13.42 -26.04
CA HIS A 77 -21.20 13.58 -24.58
C HIS A 77 -20.45 12.43 -23.91
N SER A 78 -20.67 11.19 -24.34
CA SER A 78 -19.94 10.04 -23.77
C SER A 78 -18.44 10.10 -24.07
N GLU A 79 -18.06 10.50 -25.29
CA GLU A 79 -16.66 10.69 -25.69
C GLU A 79 -16.00 11.84 -24.92
N PHE A 80 -16.71 12.96 -24.77
CA PHE A 80 -16.21 14.10 -23.99
C PHE A 80 -16.00 13.74 -22.51
N ALA A 81 -16.95 13.02 -21.90
CA ALA A 81 -16.83 12.57 -20.52
C ALA A 81 -15.65 11.59 -20.34
N ALA A 82 -15.50 10.63 -21.26
CA ALA A 82 -14.38 9.69 -21.25
C ALA A 82 -13.03 10.39 -21.45
N ALA A 83 -12.94 11.35 -22.39
CA ALA A 83 -11.73 12.12 -22.62
C ALA A 83 -11.35 12.97 -21.41
N THR A 84 -12.34 13.59 -20.74
CA THR A 84 -12.10 14.38 -19.53
C THR A 84 -11.61 13.50 -18.38
N ALA A 85 -12.25 12.34 -18.15
CA ALA A 85 -11.82 11.40 -17.13
C ALA A 85 -10.41 10.85 -17.39
N ALA A 86 -10.07 10.56 -18.65
CA ALA A 86 -8.72 10.13 -19.03
C ALA A 86 -7.67 11.21 -18.74
N ILE A 87 -7.93 12.47 -19.12
CA ILE A 87 -7.03 13.59 -18.81
C ILE A 87 -6.87 13.77 -17.30
N GLN A 88 -7.97 13.71 -16.54
CA GLN A 88 -7.93 13.83 -15.09
C GLN A 88 -7.14 12.69 -14.43
N SER A 89 -7.25 11.46 -14.94
CA SER A 89 -6.47 10.32 -14.45
C SER A 89 -4.97 10.49 -14.70
N GLU A 90 -4.58 11.05 -15.84
CA GLU A 90 -3.17 11.32 -16.14
C GLU A 90 -2.62 12.48 -15.28
N GLN A 91 -3.45 13.49 -15.04
CA GLN A 91 -3.12 14.61 -14.16
C GLN A 91 -2.98 14.17 -12.69
N SER A 92 -3.89 13.32 -12.19
CA SER A 92 -3.81 12.77 -10.83
C SER A 92 -2.56 11.91 -10.65
N TYR A 93 -2.26 11.07 -11.64
CA TYR A 93 -1.04 10.25 -11.65
C TYR A 93 0.22 11.13 -11.65
N SER A 94 0.26 12.16 -12.49
CA SER A 94 1.39 13.10 -12.56
C SER A 94 1.57 13.91 -11.25
N ALA A 95 0.46 14.29 -10.61
CA ALA A 95 0.48 14.93 -9.30
C ALA A 95 1.03 13.98 -8.22
N ALA A 96 0.60 12.73 -8.20
CA ALA A 96 1.13 11.71 -7.30
C ALA A 96 2.65 11.48 -7.53
N MET A 97 3.09 11.38 -8.78
CA MET A 97 4.51 11.25 -9.11
C MET A 97 5.36 12.44 -8.65
N SER A 98 4.77 13.64 -8.56
CA SER A 98 5.45 14.80 -7.98
C SER A 98 5.82 14.58 -6.51
N GLY A 99 5.00 13.84 -5.76
CA GLY A 99 5.30 13.41 -4.39
C GLY A 99 6.51 12.46 -4.32
N VAL A 100 6.62 11.50 -5.24
CA VAL A 100 7.80 10.63 -5.35
C VAL A 100 9.07 11.46 -5.60
N HIS A 101 9.00 12.39 -6.55
CA HIS A 101 10.13 13.26 -6.87
C HIS A 101 10.52 14.18 -5.70
N LYS A 102 9.54 14.70 -4.95
CA LYS A 102 9.77 15.48 -3.74
C LYS A 102 10.48 14.65 -2.67
N ALA A 103 10.01 13.42 -2.42
CA ALA A 103 10.63 12.50 -1.46
C ALA A 103 12.08 12.17 -1.85
N LEU A 104 12.34 11.88 -3.13
CA LEU A 104 13.69 11.63 -3.63
C LEU A 104 14.60 12.86 -3.49
N ALA A 105 14.10 14.05 -3.81
CA ALA A 105 14.85 15.29 -3.67
C ALA A 105 15.22 15.56 -2.21
N LEU A 106 14.30 15.30 -1.28
CA LEU A 106 14.54 15.45 0.15
C LEU A 106 15.58 14.46 0.66
N LEU A 107 15.45 13.17 0.32
CA LEU A 107 16.40 12.14 0.74
C LEU A 107 17.81 12.38 0.20
N ASN A 108 17.96 13.00 -0.98
CA ASN A 108 19.28 13.35 -1.51
C ASN A 108 20.00 14.43 -0.69
N VAL A 109 19.26 15.28 0.03
CA VAL A 109 19.83 16.40 0.81
C VAL A 109 19.92 16.06 2.30
N SER A 110 18.89 15.41 2.84
CA SER A 110 18.68 15.25 4.29
C SER A 110 18.47 13.79 4.69
N ARG A 111 19.13 12.84 4.02
CA ARG A 111 19.04 11.40 4.36
C ARG A 111 19.26 11.12 5.85
N ASP A 112 20.30 11.72 6.41
CA ASP A 112 20.74 11.45 7.79
C ASP A 112 19.89 12.19 8.85
N ASP A 113 19.04 13.12 8.41
CA ASP A 113 18.11 13.85 9.27
C ASP A 113 16.72 13.21 9.21
N MET A 114 16.51 12.21 10.09
CA MET A 114 15.25 11.48 10.17
C MET A 114 14.03 12.39 10.36
N ALA A 115 14.16 13.48 11.11
CA ALA A 115 13.06 14.41 11.36
C ALA A 115 12.59 15.10 10.06
N SER A 116 13.46 15.21 9.06
CA SER A 116 13.10 15.82 7.79
C SER A 116 12.15 14.95 6.98
N TRP A 117 12.29 13.62 7.03
CA TRP A 117 11.61 12.70 6.11
C TRP A 117 10.66 11.69 6.76
N TYR A 118 10.81 11.38 8.05
CA TYR A 118 10.04 10.32 8.72
C TYR A 118 8.61 10.75 9.02
N ASP A 119 8.42 11.89 9.68
CA ASP A 119 7.10 12.46 9.96
C ASP A 119 7.19 13.98 9.83
N ASN A 120 6.86 14.47 8.65
CA ASN A 120 6.96 15.87 8.27
C ASN A 120 5.74 16.30 7.43
N PRO A 121 4.61 16.60 8.09
CA PRO A 121 3.40 17.07 7.42
C PRO A 121 3.63 18.31 6.55
N GLU A 122 4.50 19.23 6.95
CA GLU A 122 4.81 20.44 6.17
C GLU A 122 5.34 20.10 4.77
N MET A 123 6.07 18.99 4.63
CA MET A 123 6.67 18.57 3.36
C MET A 123 5.86 17.54 2.59
N PHE A 124 4.92 16.85 3.26
CA PHE A 124 4.25 15.66 2.72
C PHE A 124 2.73 15.64 2.84
N GLU A 125 2.11 16.55 3.56
CA GLU A 125 0.65 16.66 3.64
C GLU A 125 0.16 17.75 2.69
N ASN A 126 -0.84 17.44 1.86
CA ASN A 126 -1.60 18.40 1.04
C ASN A 126 -0.71 19.38 0.26
N GLN A 127 0.32 18.86 -0.40
CA GLN A 127 1.28 19.66 -1.14
C GLN A 127 0.71 20.06 -2.50
N LEU A 128 0.52 21.37 -2.71
CA LEU A 128 -0.01 21.89 -3.95
C LEU A 128 1.00 21.67 -5.10
N VAL A 129 0.56 20.97 -6.14
CA VAL A 129 1.31 20.75 -7.38
C VAL A 129 0.97 21.81 -8.41
N TYR A 130 -0.33 21.97 -8.66
CA TYR A 130 -0.82 22.82 -9.74
C TYR A 130 -2.25 23.30 -9.44
N ASP A 131 -2.52 24.55 -9.82
CA ASP A 131 -3.82 25.20 -9.74
C ASP A 131 -4.11 25.83 -11.12
N ASP A 132 -5.13 25.33 -11.80
CA ASP A 132 -5.59 25.85 -13.10
C ASP A 132 -6.75 26.86 -12.97
N GLY A 133 -7.12 27.21 -11.74
CA GLY A 133 -8.27 28.05 -11.39
C GLY A 133 -9.61 27.33 -11.34
N VAL A 134 -9.68 26.07 -11.80
CA VAL A 134 -10.88 25.21 -11.78
C VAL A 134 -10.66 24.01 -10.87
N ASN A 135 -9.51 23.36 -10.99
CA ASN A 135 -9.06 22.22 -10.19
C ASN A 135 -7.73 22.57 -9.52
N GLN A 136 -7.59 22.06 -8.30
CA GLN A 136 -6.34 22.10 -7.56
C GLN A 136 -5.86 20.67 -7.34
N TRP A 137 -4.61 20.43 -7.69
CA TRP A 137 -3.98 19.12 -7.59
C TRP A 137 -3.01 19.11 -6.44
N TYR A 138 -3.24 18.22 -5.49
CA TYR A 138 -2.39 18.02 -4.33
C TYR A 138 -1.78 16.61 -4.38
N PHE A 139 -0.62 16.45 -3.74
CA PHE A 139 -0.16 15.14 -3.32
C PHE A 139 -0.02 15.09 -1.80
N SER A 140 -0.23 13.89 -1.26
CA SER A 140 0.17 13.56 0.10
C SER A 140 1.01 12.30 0.10
N VAL A 141 2.11 12.28 0.86
CA VAL A 141 2.91 11.07 1.10
C VAL A 141 2.72 10.68 2.56
N TYR A 142 2.17 9.51 2.81
CA TYR A 142 1.89 9.06 4.15
C TYR A 142 2.24 7.59 4.34
N SER A 143 2.43 7.23 5.60
CA SER A 143 2.74 5.89 6.06
C SER A 143 1.98 5.59 7.35
N PRO A 144 1.74 4.30 7.66
CA PRO A 144 1.29 3.85 8.97
C PRO A 144 2.06 4.50 10.12
N ALA A 145 1.36 5.05 11.12
CA ALA A 145 2.00 5.53 12.34
C ALA A 145 2.02 4.43 13.40
N GLY A 146 3.08 3.60 13.41
CA GLY A 146 3.24 2.52 14.40
C GLY A 146 2.09 1.49 14.40
N ASP A 147 2.21 0.50 15.26
CA ASP A 147 1.17 -0.54 15.41
C ASP A 147 0.04 -0.09 16.37
N ASP A 148 0.32 0.84 17.30
CA ASP A 148 -0.61 1.29 18.35
C ASP A 148 -1.40 2.56 17.99
N SER A 149 -1.41 2.97 16.71
CA SER A 149 -2.09 4.21 16.31
C SER A 149 -2.96 4.03 15.07
N ASP A 150 -4.19 4.50 15.21
CA ASP A 150 -5.21 4.57 14.16
C ASP A 150 -4.98 5.75 13.20
N SER A 151 -3.81 6.39 13.28
CA SER A 151 -3.44 7.52 12.44
C SER A 151 -2.35 7.17 11.45
N VAL A 152 -2.28 7.94 10.38
CA VAL A 152 -1.14 7.94 9.46
C VAL A 152 -0.20 9.08 9.83
N ARG A 153 1.09 8.88 9.58
CA ARG A 153 2.10 9.94 9.60
C ARG A 153 2.43 10.37 8.19
N PHE A 154 2.75 11.64 8.01
CA PHE A 154 3.06 12.20 6.70
C PHE A 154 4.57 12.15 6.47
N GLY A 155 5.04 11.07 5.85
CA GLY A 155 6.46 10.87 5.57
C GLY A 155 6.77 9.50 5.01
N LEU A 156 8.03 9.09 5.13
CA LEU A 156 8.57 7.89 4.49
C LEU A 156 8.86 6.78 5.50
N THR A 157 8.74 5.53 5.06
CA THR A 157 9.14 4.33 5.82
C THR A 157 10.31 3.66 5.13
N ASP A 158 11.27 3.16 5.91
CA ASP A 158 12.35 2.35 5.39
C ASP A 158 11.89 0.88 5.25
N GLU A 159 11.80 0.39 4.01
CA GLU A 159 11.45 -1.00 3.70
C GLU A 159 12.57 -1.99 4.06
N SER A 160 13.80 -1.52 4.28
CA SER A 160 14.91 -2.34 4.82
C SER A 160 14.74 -2.66 6.30
N GLY A 161 13.80 -2.01 7.00
CA GLY A 161 13.37 -2.40 8.34
C GLY A 161 12.51 -3.67 8.39
N LYS A 162 11.99 -4.12 7.24
CA LYS A 162 11.17 -5.33 7.12
C LYS A 162 12.00 -6.55 6.77
N PHE A 163 11.47 -7.74 7.05
CA PHE A 163 12.14 -8.97 6.66
C PHE A 163 12.03 -9.16 5.14
N ASN A 164 13.16 -9.48 4.51
CA ASN A 164 13.19 -9.77 3.09
C ASN A 164 12.63 -11.17 2.85
N LEU A 165 11.53 -11.24 2.11
CA LEU A 165 10.83 -12.48 1.80
C LEU A 165 11.71 -13.51 1.08
N ASN A 166 12.65 -13.05 0.25
CA ASN A 166 13.48 -13.93 -0.58
C ASN A 166 14.64 -14.58 0.20
N VAL A 167 15.03 -14.03 1.36
CA VAL A 167 16.20 -14.52 2.12
C VAL A 167 15.92 -14.81 3.59
N ALA A 168 14.75 -14.43 4.11
CA ALA A 168 14.39 -14.68 5.51
C ALA A 168 14.44 -16.18 5.82
N PRO A 169 15.15 -16.62 6.87
CA PRO A 169 15.26 -18.04 7.21
C PRO A 169 13.92 -18.56 7.76
N LYS A 170 13.69 -19.87 7.60
CA LYS A 170 12.50 -20.59 8.10
C LYS A 170 12.15 -20.26 9.56
N ALA A 171 13.17 -20.22 10.42
CA ALA A 171 13.01 -19.91 11.84
C ALA A 171 12.52 -18.47 12.12
N VAL A 172 12.82 -17.50 11.25
CA VAL A 172 12.30 -16.13 11.39
C VAL A 172 10.86 -16.06 10.88
N LEU A 173 10.59 -16.68 9.74
CA LEU A 173 9.25 -16.71 9.14
C LEU A 173 8.23 -17.37 10.08
N ALA A 174 8.62 -18.44 10.78
CA ALA A 174 7.76 -19.15 11.73
C ALA A 174 7.41 -18.35 12.99
N GLU A 175 8.11 -17.26 13.28
CA GLU A 175 7.82 -16.38 14.43
C GLU A 175 6.94 -15.19 14.05
N LEU A 176 6.63 -15.00 12.76
CA LEU A 176 5.76 -13.92 12.31
C LEU A 176 4.30 -14.24 12.64
N ASN A 177 3.56 -13.23 13.08
CA ASN A 177 2.12 -13.38 13.30
C ASN A 177 1.41 -13.73 11.99
N GLY A 178 0.45 -14.65 12.04
CA GLY A 178 -0.25 -15.15 10.85
C GLY A 178 0.49 -16.21 10.04
N MET A 179 1.74 -16.58 10.37
CA MET A 179 2.48 -17.63 9.67
C MET A 179 2.31 -18.99 10.35
N SER A 180 1.52 -19.88 9.72
CA SER A 180 1.43 -21.28 10.13
C SER A 180 2.63 -22.09 9.60
N GLY A 181 2.89 -23.26 10.20
CA GLY A 181 3.96 -24.15 9.71
C GLY A 181 3.77 -24.56 8.24
N GLU A 182 2.53 -24.73 7.79
CA GLU A 182 2.20 -24.99 6.38
C GLU A 182 2.55 -23.79 5.49
N LEU A 183 2.17 -22.56 5.89
CA LEU A 183 2.49 -21.35 5.12
C LEU A 183 4.00 -21.13 5.01
N VAL A 184 4.73 -21.40 6.08
CA VAL A 184 6.19 -21.30 6.08
C VAL A 184 6.77 -22.34 5.11
N ASP A 185 6.39 -23.60 5.21
CA ASP A 185 6.89 -24.68 4.35
C ASP A 185 6.55 -24.40 2.88
N CYS A 186 5.31 -24.05 2.55
CA CYS A 186 4.91 -23.71 1.19
C CYS A 186 5.66 -22.49 0.63
N LEU A 187 5.98 -21.49 1.46
CA LEU A 187 6.78 -20.35 1.04
C LEU A 187 8.25 -20.72 0.80
N ILE A 188 8.81 -21.65 1.56
CA ILE A 188 10.17 -22.15 1.34
C ILE A 188 10.23 -22.89 0.00
N ASP A 189 9.36 -23.87 -0.22
CA ASP A 189 9.29 -24.65 -1.47
C ASP A 189 9.08 -23.73 -2.68
N TYR A 190 8.18 -22.74 -2.57
CA TYR A 190 7.90 -21.84 -3.69
C TYR A 190 9.13 -21.05 -4.18
N ARG A 191 10.09 -20.77 -3.27
CA ARG A 191 11.26 -19.92 -3.56
C ARG A 191 12.57 -20.69 -3.66
N ASP A 192 12.64 -21.93 -3.19
CA ASP A 192 13.86 -22.71 -3.33
C ASP A 192 14.01 -23.23 -4.77
N ALA A 193 15.11 -23.93 -5.05
CA ALA A 193 15.48 -24.30 -6.41
C ALA A 193 15.28 -25.79 -6.72
N ASP A 194 14.86 -26.57 -5.73
CA ASP A 194 14.64 -27.99 -5.91
C ASP A 194 13.16 -28.27 -6.17
N ASP A 195 12.79 -29.54 -6.21
CA ASP A 195 11.41 -29.99 -6.40
C ASP A 195 11.02 -30.91 -5.22
N GLU A 196 11.73 -30.80 -4.08
CA GLU A 196 11.56 -31.65 -2.90
C GLU A 196 10.72 -30.94 -1.84
N ALA A 197 9.40 -31.17 -1.88
CA ALA A 197 8.48 -30.55 -0.94
C ALA A 197 8.83 -30.81 0.54
N GLU A 198 8.79 -29.75 1.34
CA GLU A 198 8.86 -29.81 2.80
C GLU A 198 7.66 -30.61 3.39
N PRO A 199 7.71 -31.05 4.66
CA PRO A 199 6.68 -31.93 5.24
C PRO A 199 5.24 -31.45 5.13
N LEU A 200 5.02 -30.13 5.20
CA LEU A 200 3.73 -29.47 4.98
C LEU A 200 3.74 -28.57 3.74
N GLY A 201 4.77 -28.68 2.92
CA GLY A 201 5.01 -27.80 1.78
C GLY A 201 4.21 -28.15 0.53
N ALA A 202 4.52 -27.45 -0.54
CA ALA A 202 3.87 -27.61 -1.84
C ALA A 202 4.82 -27.23 -2.98
N GLU A 203 5.01 -28.18 -3.88
CA GLU A 203 5.82 -28.03 -5.10
C GLU A 203 4.94 -27.95 -6.35
N GLY A 204 5.57 -27.94 -7.52
CA GLY A 204 4.90 -27.69 -8.79
C GLY A 204 3.72 -28.61 -9.13
N ASP A 205 3.65 -29.81 -8.55
CA ASP A 205 2.52 -30.73 -8.74
C ASP A 205 1.24 -30.30 -7.99
N GLN A 206 1.36 -29.42 -6.99
CA GLN A 206 0.25 -28.88 -6.21
C GLN A 206 -0.37 -27.62 -6.83
N TYR A 207 0.27 -27.02 -7.83
CA TYR A 207 -0.17 -25.78 -8.46
C TYR A 207 -0.73 -26.04 -9.87
N ASP A 208 -1.83 -25.37 -10.20
CA ASP A 208 -2.42 -25.39 -11.56
C ASP A 208 -1.63 -24.56 -12.58
N PHE A 209 -0.50 -23.97 -12.16
CA PHE A 209 0.38 -23.14 -12.96
C PHE A 209 1.85 -23.49 -12.67
N PRO A 210 2.76 -23.25 -13.61
CA PRO A 210 4.17 -23.52 -13.38
C PRO A 210 4.73 -22.55 -12.34
N ILE A 211 5.24 -23.09 -11.24
CA ILE A 211 6.05 -22.34 -10.29
C ILE A 211 7.47 -22.18 -10.82
N ARG A 212 8.18 -21.17 -10.29
CA ARG A 212 9.49 -20.76 -10.82
C ARG A 212 10.67 -21.48 -10.19
N ASN A 213 10.51 -22.02 -8.98
CA ASN A 213 11.56 -22.59 -8.12
C ASN A 213 12.82 -21.74 -8.17
N MET A 214 12.63 -20.47 -7.83
CA MET A 214 13.64 -19.44 -7.86
C MET A 214 13.45 -18.53 -6.64
N PRO A 215 14.53 -18.08 -5.98
CA PRO A 215 14.47 -17.25 -4.79
C PRO A 215 14.20 -15.78 -5.15
N ILE A 216 13.28 -15.54 -6.08
CA ILE A 216 12.90 -14.22 -6.57
C ILE A 216 11.38 -14.14 -6.68
N ILE A 217 10.80 -13.71 -5.58
CA ILE A 217 9.47 -13.13 -5.47
C ILE A 217 9.65 -11.62 -5.68
N TRP A 218 8.97 -11.03 -6.66
CA TRP A 218 9.16 -9.61 -7.05
C TRP A 218 8.23 -8.67 -6.29
N THR A 219 7.04 -9.17 -5.98
CA THR A 219 5.96 -8.41 -5.36
C THR A 219 5.43 -9.18 -4.17
N LEU A 220 4.90 -8.48 -3.17
CA LEU A 220 4.33 -9.17 -2.02
C LEU A 220 3.05 -9.91 -2.40
N GLU A 221 2.33 -9.39 -3.39
CA GLU A 221 1.11 -9.94 -3.98
C GLU A 221 1.31 -11.37 -4.52
N GLU A 222 2.53 -11.74 -4.92
CA GLU A 222 2.86 -13.11 -5.34
C GLU A 222 2.67 -14.14 -4.21
N LEU A 223 2.63 -13.72 -2.94
CA LEU A 223 2.23 -14.59 -1.84
C LEU A 223 0.84 -15.20 -2.06
N LEU A 224 -0.08 -14.48 -2.71
CA LEU A 224 -1.43 -14.99 -3.01
C LEU A 224 -1.45 -16.12 -4.04
N LEU A 225 -0.31 -16.40 -4.69
CA LEU A 225 -0.15 -17.55 -5.57
C LEU A 225 0.27 -18.80 -4.78
N ILE A 226 0.84 -18.62 -3.58
CA ILE A 226 1.35 -19.71 -2.76
C ILE A 226 0.19 -20.38 -2.04
N LYS A 227 0.23 -21.70 -1.98
CA LYS A 227 -0.83 -22.49 -1.34
C LYS A 227 -1.02 -22.04 0.12
N GLY A 228 -2.28 -21.86 0.50
CA GLY A 228 -2.68 -21.49 1.86
C GLY A 228 -2.68 -20.00 2.17
N PHE A 229 -1.94 -19.18 1.40
CA PHE A 229 -1.99 -17.74 1.56
C PHE A 229 -3.29 -17.17 0.99
N ASP A 230 -3.87 -16.23 1.73
CA ASP A 230 -5.06 -15.48 1.32
C ASP A 230 -4.89 -13.98 1.61
N ALA A 231 -5.90 -13.21 1.25
CA ALA A 231 -5.87 -11.76 1.41
C ALA A 231 -5.83 -11.33 2.88
N THR A 232 -6.44 -12.08 3.80
CA THR A 232 -6.47 -11.74 5.23
C THR A 232 -5.12 -12.00 5.89
N ILE A 233 -4.34 -12.98 5.42
CA ILE A 233 -2.95 -13.16 5.85
C ILE A 233 -2.04 -12.07 5.29
N VAL A 234 -2.14 -11.78 3.98
CA VAL A 234 -1.21 -10.87 3.30
C VAL A 234 -1.45 -9.40 3.67
N TYR A 235 -2.70 -8.96 3.66
CA TYR A 235 -3.10 -7.57 3.91
C TYR A 235 -3.71 -7.32 5.29
N GLY A 236 -4.15 -8.39 5.97
CA GLY A 236 -4.88 -8.22 7.22
C GLY A 236 -6.29 -7.68 6.98
N GLU A 237 -6.69 -6.76 7.85
CA GLU A 237 -7.95 -6.03 7.86
C GLU A 237 -7.86 -4.74 7.02
N ASP A 238 -6.66 -4.26 6.68
CA ASP A 238 -6.45 -3.05 5.87
C ASP A 238 -6.69 -3.34 4.36
N ALA A 239 -7.95 -3.59 3.99
CA ALA A 239 -8.29 -4.07 2.65
C ALA A 239 -8.09 -3.01 1.56
N ASN A 240 -8.21 -1.74 1.91
CA ASN A 240 -7.97 -0.62 0.99
C ASN A 240 -6.51 -0.10 1.04
N LEU A 241 -5.69 -0.66 1.94
CA LEU A 241 -4.27 -0.42 2.15
C LEU A 241 -3.94 1.00 2.65
N ASN A 242 -4.95 1.80 3.05
CA ASN A 242 -4.81 3.19 3.48
C ASN A 242 -4.12 3.32 4.85
N GLY A 243 -4.03 2.22 5.58
CA GLY A 243 -3.37 2.15 6.87
C GLY A 243 -4.06 2.88 8.02
N LEU A 244 -5.34 3.18 7.87
CA LEU A 244 -6.26 3.70 8.89
C LEU A 244 -7.25 2.60 9.24
N LEU A 245 -7.70 2.55 10.50
CA LEU A 245 -8.77 1.64 10.89
C LEU A 245 -10.11 2.21 10.43
N ASP A 246 -10.66 1.68 9.34
CA ASP A 246 -11.97 2.09 8.84
C ASP A 246 -13.12 1.37 9.59
N PRO A 247 -14.34 1.95 9.64
CA PRO A 247 -15.45 1.32 10.37
C PRO A 247 -15.84 -0.08 9.89
N ASN A 248 -15.55 -0.41 8.62
CA ASN A 248 -15.79 -1.74 8.04
C ASN A 248 -14.64 -2.73 8.30
N GLU A 249 -13.61 -2.31 9.03
CA GLU A 249 -12.43 -3.10 9.41
C GLU A 249 -12.39 -3.31 10.94
N ASP A 250 -13.48 -2.93 11.64
CA ASP A 250 -13.70 -3.07 13.09
C ASP A 250 -15.17 -3.43 13.39
N ASP A 251 -15.82 -4.21 12.51
CA ASP A 251 -17.24 -4.62 12.60
C ASP A 251 -17.48 -6.14 12.63
N SER A 252 -16.44 -6.90 12.94
CA SER A 252 -16.39 -8.36 12.97
C SER A 252 -16.65 -9.00 11.60
N ASP A 253 -17.86 -9.54 11.40
CA ASP A 253 -18.27 -10.21 10.16
C ASP A 253 -19.46 -9.47 9.52
N GLU A 254 -19.74 -8.22 9.93
CA GLU A 254 -20.88 -7.46 9.38
C GLU A 254 -20.60 -7.01 7.94
N THR A 255 -19.40 -6.51 7.68
CA THR A 255 -18.96 -6.14 6.34
C THR A 255 -17.60 -6.75 5.99
N PHE A 256 -17.13 -6.50 4.77
CA PHE A 256 -15.82 -6.97 4.33
C PHE A 256 -14.79 -5.86 4.60
N PRO A 257 -13.57 -6.19 5.06
CA PRO A 257 -13.01 -7.54 5.29
C PRO A 257 -13.44 -8.18 6.62
N PRO A 258 -13.36 -9.51 6.77
CA PRO A 258 -13.52 -10.15 8.07
C PRO A 258 -12.47 -9.66 9.06
N ASP A 259 -12.91 -9.21 10.23
CA ASP A 259 -12.08 -8.64 11.29
C ASP A 259 -12.42 -9.22 12.66
N ASN A 260 -11.68 -8.81 13.69
CA ASN A 260 -11.85 -9.31 15.06
C ASN A 260 -12.52 -8.31 16.03
N ASN A 261 -12.85 -7.09 15.57
CA ASN A 261 -13.42 -5.98 16.33
C ASN A 261 -12.71 -5.73 17.67
N ASP A 262 -11.39 -5.64 17.64
CA ASP A 262 -10.55 -5.36 18.81
C ASP A 262 -10.10 -3.90 18.90
N GLY A 263 -10.51 -3.05 17.94
CA GLY A 263 -10.13 -1.66 17.84
C GLY A 263 -8.67 -1.43 17.42
N MET A 264 -7.99 -2.42 16.85
CA MET A 264 -6.63 -2.32 16.34
C MET A 264 -6.53 -2.83 14.90
N LEU A 265 -6.01 -1.99 14.00
CA LEU A 265 -5.83 -2.40 12.60
C LEU A 265 -4.75 -3.47 12.44
N ASN A 266 -5.15 -4.68 12.06
CA ASN A 266 -4.22 -5.70 11.59
C ASN A 266 -3.82 -5.44 10.13
N ARG A 267 -2.56 -5.12 9.88
CA ARG A 267 -2.02 -4.82 8.54
C ARG A 267 -1.44 -6.04 7.80
N GLY A 268 -1.61 -7.23 8.39
CA GLY A 268 -1.10 -8.49 7.85
C GLY A 268 0.42 -8.53 7.63
N LEU A 269 0.84 -9.47 6.78
CA LEU A 269 2.25 -9.67 6.45
C LEU A 269 2.89 -8.49 5.72
N ARG A 270 2.10 -7.63 5.06
CA ARG A 270 2.59 -6.44 4.36
C ARG A 270 3.30 -5.42 5.24
N ASN A 271 2.97 -5.40 6.53
CA ASN A 271 3.68 -4.56 7.49
C ASN A 271 5.06 -5.13 7.87
N LEU A 272 5.25 -6.45 7.79
CA LEU A 272 6.43 -7.16 8.30
C LEU A 272 7.40 -7.61 7.22
N LEU A 273 6.92 -7.81 5.99
CA LEU A 273 7.67 -8.37 4.87
C LEU A 273 7.87 -7.37 3.74
N SER A 274 8.98 -7.53 3.03
CA SER A 274 9.25 -6.86 1.76
C SER A 274 9.84 -7.86 0.76
N ALA A 275 9.40 -7.79 -0.50
CA ALA A 275 9.97 -8.57 -1.60
C ALA A 275 11.33 -8.01 -2.06
N VAL A 276 11.53 -6.71 -1.90
CA VAL A 276 12.72 -6.01 -2.39
C VAL A 276 13.20 -5.04 -1.33
N ASN A 277 14.25 -5.44 -0.62
CA ASN A 277 15.01 -4.53 0.22
C ASN A 277 16.51 -4.91 0.21
N TYR A 278 17.34 -3.92 0.51
CA TYR A 278 18.78 -4.08 0.58
C TYR A 278 19.36 -3.04 1.52
N ASP A 279 20.22 -3.49 2.44
CA ASP A 279 20.99 -2.63 3.32
C ASP A 279 22.48 -2.68 2.95
N PHE A 280 23.10 -1.50 2.92
CA PHE A 280 24.53 -1.40 2.74
C PHE A 280 25.24 -1.76 4.05
N ASP A 281 26.42 -2.38 3.98
CA ASP A 281 27.20 -2.74 5.17
C ASP A 281 27.96 -1.51 5.75
N VAL A 282 27.22 -0.42 5.97
CA VAL A 282 27.68 0.85 6.53
C VAL A 282 26.77 1.27 7.67
N ASP A 283 27.33 2.02 8.61
CA ASP A 283 26.58 2.69 9.66
C ASP A 283 25.86 3.95 9.15
N ASN A 284 25.04 4.55 9.99
CA ASN A 284 24.27 5.76 9.69
C ASN A 284 25.16 7.01 9.43
N SER A 285 26.48 6.91 9.59
CA SER A 285 27.45 7.94 9.20
C SER A 285 28.18 7.62 7.89
N GLY A 286 27.78 6.54 7.20
CA GLY A 286 28.40 6.05 5.98
C GLY A 286 29.74 5.33 6.19
N LYS A 287 30.12 4.99 7.43
CA LYS A 287 31.36 4.25 7.70
C LYS A 287 31.09 2.74 7.63
N PRO A 288 32.04 1.92 7.14
CA PRO A 288 31.87 0.47 7.14
C PRO A 288 31.61 -0.08 8.55
N ARG A 289 30.63 -0.99 8.68
CA ARG A 289 30.34 -1.66 9.95
C ARG A 289 31.53 -2.51 10.41
N ALA A 290 31.75 -2.58 11.72
CA ALA A 290 32.81 -3.41 12.28
C ALA A 290 32.37 -4.88 12.29
N ASN A 291 33.19 -5.76 11.73
CA ASN A 291 32.92 -7.19 11.81
C ASN A 291 33.05 -7.68 13.27
N ILE A 292 31.95 -8.19 13.83
CA ILE A 292 31.86 -8.74 15.20
C ILE A 292 32.85 -9.87 15.47
N ASN A 293 33.14 -10.65 14.43
CA ASN A 293 34.10 -11.76 14.44
C ASN A 293 35.49 -11.34 13.94
N GLY A 294 35.67 -10.05 13.59
CA GLY A 294 36.88 -9.50 13.00
C GLY A 294 37.94 -9.08 14.03
N ASN A 295 38.72 -8.08 13.64
CA ASN A 295 39.84 -7.55 14.43
C ASN A 295 39.35 -6.84 15.72
N PRO A 296 39.87 -7.17 16.93
CA PRO A 296 39.57 -6.45 18.16
C PRO A 296 39.81 -4.94 18.13
N GLN A 297 40.79 -4.44 17.38
CA GLN A 297 41.01 -3.00 17.23
C GLN A 297 39.87 -2.31 16.47
N ALA A 298 39.30 -2.98 15.45
CA ALA A 298 38.15 -2.47 14.72
C ALA A 298 36.89 -2.44 15.60
N LEU A 299 36.69 -3.46 16.43
CA LEU A 299 35.63 -3.49 17.43
C LEU A 299 35.73 -2.35 18.45
N ALA A 300 36.94 -2.08 18.96
CA ALA A 300 37.16 -0.97 19.88
C ALA A 300 36.90 0.40 19.22
N ALA A 301 37.16 0.52 17.91
CA ALA A 301 36.89 1.74 17.15
C ALA A 301 35.39 1.93 16.81
N ALA A 302 34.58 0.87 16.88
CA ALA A 302 33.14 0.91 16.60
C ALA A 302 32.32 1.69 17.63
N SER A 303 32.95 2.25 18.67
CA SER A 303 32.33 3.07 19.71
C SER A 303 31.14 2.38 20.42
N LEU A 304 31.21 1.06 20.54
CA LEU A 304 30.26 0.27 21.32
C LEU A 304 30.46 0.53 22.82
N GLY A 305 29.41 0.32 23.62
CA GLY A 305 29.53 0.37 25.07
C GLY A 305 30.65 -0.55 25.58
N GLU A 306 31.38 -0.09 26.60
CA GLU A 306 32.56 -0.81 27.14
C GLU A 306 32.23 -2.27 27.51
N GLN A 307 31.06 -2.47 28.14
CA GLN A 307 30.55 -3.79 28.50
C GLN A 307 30.37 -4.71 27.29
N THR A 308 29.82 -4.20 26.18
CA THR A 308 29.57 -4.99 24.97
C THR A 308 30.87 -5.38 24.27
N THR A 309 31.82 -4.45 24.19
CA THR A 309 33.15 -4.71 23.63
C THR A 309 33.93 -5.75 24.45
N GLU A 310 33.90 -5.63 25.79
CA GLU A 310 34.50 -6.63 26.69
C GLU A 310 33.83 -7.99 26.50
N PHE A 311 32.48 -8.02 26.44
CA PHE A 311 31.73 -9.25 26.28
C PHE A 311 32.09 -10.00 25.00
N ILE A 312 32.08 -9.31 23.85
CA ILE A 312 32.43 -9.90 22.54
C ILE A 312 33.84 -10.49 22.59
N THR A 313 34.80 -9.74 23.14
CA THR A 313 36.20 -10.16 23.21
C THR A 313 36.37 -11.39 24.09
N VAL A 314 35.78 -11.38 25.29
CA VAL A 314 35.89 -12.49 26.25
C VAL A 314 35.15 -13.72 25.74
N TYR A 315 33.94 -13.55 25.20
CA TYR A 315 33.16 -14.65 24.64
C TYR A 315 33.92 -15.36 23.53
N ARG A 316 34.48 -14.61 22.57
CA ARG A 316 35.27 -15.18 21.46
C ARG A 316 36.51 -15.94 21.97
N GLN A 317 37.26 -15.33 22.89
CA GLN A 317 38.50 -15.94 23.42
C GLN A 317 38.25 -17.19 24.27
N LYS A 318 37.16 -17.22 25.04
CA LYS A 318 36.89 -18.30 26.00
C LYS A 318 36.03 -19.42 25.43
N SER A 319 35.04 -19.09 24.60
CA SER A 319 34.17 -20.10 23.98
C SER A 319 34.76 -20.70 22.71
N GLY A 320 35.62 -19.96 22.00
CA GLY A 320 36.09 -20.32 20.66
C GLY A 320 35.01 -20.24 19.57
N LYS A 321 33.82 -19.72 19.88
CA LYS A 321 32.71 -19.58 18.94
C LYS A 321 32.69 -18.19 18.30
N SER A 322 32.17 -18.12 17.08
CA SER A 322 31.79 -16.90 16.37
C SER A 322 30.31 -16.59 16.53
N PHE A 323 29.93 -15.34 16.30
CA PHE A 323 28.54 -14.91 16.19
C PHE A 323 28.06 -15.12 14.74
N ALA A 324 26.82 -15.56 14.56
CA ALA A 324 26.20 -15.67 13.24
C ALA A 324 25.64 -14.31 12.79
N HIS A 325 25.11 -13.54 13.74
CA HIS A 325 24.56 -12.21 13.50
C HIS A 325 24.77 -11.32 14.74
N PRO A 326 24.92 -9.98 14.62
CA PRO A 326 25.08 -9.13 15.81
C PRO A 326 23.87 -9.15 16.76
N SER A 327 22.68 -9.54 16.27
CA SER A 327 21.49 -9.77 17.12
C SER A 327 21.66 -10.89 18.14
N ASP A 328 22.62 -11.81 17.94
CA ASP A 328 22.95 -12.88 18.91
C ASP A 328 23.36 -12.30 20.27
N LEU A 329 23.75 -11.02 20.33
CA LEU A 329 24.10 -10.33 21.56
C LEU A 329 22.88 -9.99 22.43
N LEU A 330 21.67 -10.00 21.88
CA LEU A 330 20.46 -9.59 22.58
C LEU A 330 20.24 -10.42 23.85
N ASN A 331 20.27 -9.76 25.01
CA ASN A 331 20.12 -10.36 26.34
C ASN A 331 21.09 -11.52 26.63
N MET A 332 22.18 -11.63 25.87
CA MET A 332 23.11 -12.74 25.98
C MET A 332 23.91 -12.66 27.29
N SER A 333 24.11 -13.81 27.92
CA SER A 333 25.01 -13.96 29.06
C SER A 333 25.93 -15.17 28.87
N TYR A 334 27.15 -15.05 29.37
CA TYR A 334 28.16 -16.10 29.22
C TYR A 334 28.89 -16.30 30.55
N THR A 335 29.00 -17.57 30.96
CA THR A 335 29.70 -17.97 32.18
C THR A 335 30.94 -18.76 31.82
N TYR A 336 32.10 -18.33 32.32
CA TYR A 336 33.37 -19.02 32.12
C TYR A 336 34.11 -19.20 33.44
N GLU A 337 35.05 -20.15 33.45
CA GLU A 337 35.94 -20.36 34.59
C GLU A 337 37.22 -19.54 34.42
N GLU A 338 37.53 -18.76 35.45
CA GLU A 338 38.77 -18.00 35.54
C GLU A 338 39.66 -18.58 36.63
N GLU A 339 40.95 -18.75 36.34
CA GLU A 339 41.93 -19.12 37.35
C GLU A 339 42.38 -17.87 38.12
N VAL A 340 41.99 -17.80 39.38
CA VAL A 340 42.43 -16.75 40.29
C VAL A 340 43.61 -17.26 41.11
N ARG A 341 44.70 -16.48 41.12
CA ARG A 341 45.90 -16.80 41.90
C ARG A 341 45.77 -16.18 43.30
N GLY A 342 45.60 -17.03 44.31
CA GLY A 342 45.51 -16.58 45.69
C GLY A 342 46.85 -16.08 46.26
N ARG A 343 46.79 -15.35 47.37
CA ARG A 343 47.93 -14.69 48.06
C ARG A 343 49.09 -15.63 48.45
N ARG A 344 48.86 -16.96 48.48
CA ARG A 344 49.85 -18.02 48.76
C ARG A 344 50.21 -18.89 47.54
N GLY A 345 49.90 -18.44 46.32
CA GLY A 345 50.17 -19.20 45.09
C GLY A 345 49.17 -20.34 44.80
N ARG A 346 48.13 -20.52 45.62
CA ARG A 346 47.06 -21.50 45.41
C ARG A 346 46.20 -21.06 44.23
N ARG A 347 46.08 -21.90 43.20
CA ARG A 347 45.17 -21.70 42.07
C ARG A 347 43.77 -22.14 42.45
N THR A 348 42.79 -21.26 42.32
CA THR A 348 41.37 -21.57 42.53
C THR A 348 40.59 -21.14 41.30
N ARG A 349 39.73 -22.03 40.79
CA ARG A 349 38.84 -21.72 39.68
C ARG A 349 37.57 -21.05 40.22
N ARG A 350 37.20 -19.91 39.66
CA ARG A 350 35.98 -19.20 39.98
C ARG A 350 35.14 -19.05 38.71
N LYS A 351 33.85 -19.35 38.82
CA LYS A 351 32.89 -19.06 37.75
C LYS A 351 32.60 -17.56 37.74
N LYS A 352 32.79 -16.92 36.59
CA LYS A 352 32.45 -15.52 36.34
C LYS A 352 31.42 -15.47 35.22
N THR A 353 30.34 -14.74 35.45
CA THR A 353 29.29 -14.50 34.46
C THR A 353 29.39 -13.06 33.98
N ILE A 354 29.38 -12.88 32.66
CA ILE A 354 29.36 -11.58 31.99
C ILE A 354 28.10 -11.50 31.12
N LYS A 355 27.55 -10.29 30.98
CA LYS A 355 26.37 -10.01 30.14
C LYS A 355 26.80 -9.12 28.98
N SER A 356 26.20 -9.30 27.81
CA SER A 356 26.46 -8.47 26.62
C SER A 356 26.16 -7.00 26.83
N GLY A 357 25.21 -6.68 27.71
CA GLY A 357 24.72 -5.31 27.88
C GLY A 357 23.83 -4.83 26.72
N VAL A 358 23.52 -5.71 25.77
CA VAL A 358 22.63 -5.43 24.64
C VAL A 358 21.21 -5.85 25.01
N THR A 359 20.31 -4.88 25.04
CA THR A 359 18.87 -5.02 25.30
C THR A 359 18.08 -4.62 24.05
N ALA A 360 16.77 -4.82 24.05
CA ALA A 360 15.92 -4.38 22.92
C ALA A 360 16.08 -2.88 22.65
N GLU A 361 16.25 -2.07 23.69
CA GLU A 361 16.36 -0.60 23.61
C GLU A 361 17.62 -0.12 22.88
N ASN A 362 18.74 -0.84 23.01
CA ASN A 362 20.01 -0.43 22.39
C ASN A 362 20.45 -1.32 21.23
N LEU A 363 19.70 -2.38 20.93
CA LEU A 363 20.01 -3.32 19.85
C LEU A 363 20.18 -2.60 18.51
N GLY A 364 19.30 -1.66 18.18
CA GLY A 364 19.40 -0.87 16.94
C GLY A 364 20.74 -0.16 16.80
N SER A 365 21.23 0.46 17.88
CA SER A 365 22.55 1.12 17.89
C SER A 365 23.72 0.15 17.71
N VAL A 366 23.57 -1.09 18.16
CA VAL A 366 24.58 -2.14 17.99
C VAL A 366 24.55 -2.68 16.56
N LEU A 367 23.37 -2.90 15.99
CA LEU A 367 23.17 -3.34 14.61
C LEU A 367 23.68 -2.30 13.59
N ASP A 368 23.53 -1.01 13.89
CA ASP A 368 24.09 0.08 13.07
C ASP A 368 25.62 0.00 12.96
N ARG A 369 26.30 -0.45 14.03
CA ARG A 369 27.77 -0.44 14.12
C ARG A 369 28.43 -1.77 13.76
N LEU A 370 27.70 -2.88 13.83
CA LEU A 370 28.26 -4.23 13.71
C LEU A 370 27.73 -4.98 12.51
N THR A 371 28.59 -5.85 11.97
CA THR A 371 28.23 -6.84 10.95
C THR A 371 28.82 -8.19 11.30
N ALA A 372 28.24 -9.27 10.79
CA ALA A 372 28.80 -10.62 10.95
C ALA A 372 29.47 -11.15 9.67
N ARG A 373 29.45 -10.38 8.58
CA ARG A 373 30.03 -10.81 7.30
C ARG A 373 31.54 -11.06 7.44
N THR A 374 31.95 -12.28 7.14
CA THR A 374 33.33 -12.56 6.74
C THR A 374 33.59 -11.79 5.44
N THR A 375 34.65 -11.00 5.39
CA THR A 375 35.02 -10.14 4.26
C THR A 375 35.13 -10.94 2.95
N ASN A 376 34.03 -11.12 2.25
CA ASN A 376 34.00 -11.46 0.83
C ASN A 376 33.21 -10.37 0.11
N PRO A 377 33.88 -9.40 -0.53
CA PRO A 377 33.22 -8.25 -1.16
C PRO A 377 32.34 -8.61 -2.37
N ASP A 378 32.36 -9.87 -2.83
CA ASP A 378 31.60 -10.34 -3.99
C ASP A 378 30.22 -10.94 -3.68
N GLN A 379 29.84 -11.13 -2.41
CA GLN A 379 28.46 -11.47 -2.06
C GLN A 379 27.59 -10.21 -1.99
N ARG A 380 27.39 -9.63 -3.18
CA ARG A 380 26.21 -8.81 -3.46
C ARG A 380 25.03 -9.77 -3.40
N ILE A 381 24.23 -9.68 -2.34
CA ILE A 381 22.88 -10.25 -2.39
C ILE A 381 22.20 -9.44 -3.50
N ARG A 382 22.01 -10.10 -4.65
CA ARG A 382 21.28 -9.57 -5.80
C ARG A 382 19.80 -9.78 -5.58
#